data_AF-A0A0J8QYS1-F1
#
_entry.id   AF-A0A0J8QYS1-F1
#
_cell.length_a   1.000
_cell.length_b   1.000
_cell.length_c   1.000
_cell.angle_alpha   90.00
_cell.angle_beta   90.00
_cell.angle_gamma   90.00
#
_symmetry.space_group_name_H-M   'P 1'
#
loop_
_entity.id
_entity.type
_entity.pdbx_description
1 polymer ?
#
loop_
_entity_poly.entity_id
_entity_poly.type
_entity_poly.pdbx_seq_one_letter_code
_entity_poly.pdbx_strand_id
1 'polypeptide(L)'
;MKEYQFVTDTYRLFATLSRVCGDPRKSLFHSSPSMKFMLRQVKAIDYSITEDPSSTTTDPRPTFFAERASLTTKDESGNLIPAEDMDVSLLVLYGHILYAGNSFTNALNYFLRAYALDPENPAVLLSIGLSYIHHSLKRQSDNRHYLIMQGLSFMQEYRRVRENSSVPQERQEVEFNFARVWHMLGLAHLAVRGYERCLELSGEIQAEKQKEQLQKVDDKNGDGACAEDYAREAAYALQCLYSLGGEVEMAKKITEKWLVI
;
A
#
# COMPACT_ATOMS: atom_id res chain seq x y z
N MET A 1 3.47 -3.87 -20.33
CA MET A 1 2.07 -4.16 -19.99
C MET A 1 1.24 -4.69 -21.17
N LYS A 2 1.15 -4.03 -22.34
CA LYS A 2 0.53 -4.68 -23.51
C LYS A 2 1.45 -5.70 -24.18
N GLU A 3 2.71 -5.36 -24.38
CA GLU A 3 3.68 -6.29 -25.00
C GLU A 3 4.15 -7.35 -23.99
N TYR A 4 4.44 -6.89 -22.78
CA TYR A 4 4.77 -7.72 -21.62
C TYR A 4 3.54 -7.83 -20.69
N GLN A 5 2.65 -8.78 -20.94
CA GLN A 5 1.57 -9.16 -20.03
C GLN A 5 2.12 -10.08 -18.93
N PHE A 6 1.50 -10.03 -17.75
CA PHE A 6 1.80 -10.88 -16.58
C PHE A 6 3.22 -10.78 -16.02
N VAL A 7 4.01 -9.79 -16.46
CA VAL A 7 5.31 -9.50 -15.88
C VAL A 7 5.10 -8.57 -14.68
N THR A 8 5.35 -9.10 -13.47
CA THR A 8 5.15 -8.41 -12.18
C THR A 8 5.82 -7.03 -12.13
N ASP A 9 7.04 -6.92 -12.65
CA ASP A 9 7.80 -5.67 -12.64
C ASP A 9 7.14 -4.56 -13.46
N THR A 10 6.31 -4.90 -14.45
CA THR A 10 5.56 -3.89 -15.19
C THR A 10 4.46 -3.26 -14.35
N TYR A 11 3.84 -4.02 -13.43
CA TYR A 11 2.86 -3.52 -12.47
C TYR A 11 3.53 -2.69 -11.38
N ARG A 12 4.70 -3.13 -10.90
CA ARG A 12 5.52 -2.36 -9.95
C ARG A 12 5.96 -1.02 -10.56
N LEU A 13 6.46 -1.05 -11.80
CA LEU A 13 6.85 0.17 -12.52
C LEU A 13 5.67 1.12 -12.72
N PHE A 14 4.48 0.60 -13.01
CA PHE A 14 3.29 1.44 -13.08
C PHE A 14 2.96 2.10 -11.74
N ALA A 15 3.03 1.35 -10.65
CA ALA A 15 2.79 1.87 -9.30
C ALA A 15 3.83 2.94 -8.92
N THR A 16 5.11 2.71 -9.21
CA THR A 16 6.19 3.68 -8.92
C THR A 16 6.07 4.94 -9.77
N LEU A 17 5.81 4.82 -11.07
CA LEU A 17 5.56 5.96 -11.95
C LEU A 17 4.33 6.76 -11.52
N SER A 18 3.30 6.10 -10.99
CA SER A 18 2.13 6.77 -10.44
C SER A 18 2.46 7.63 -9.22
N ARG A 19 3.45 7.23 -8.40
CA ARG A 19 3.94 8.01 -7.26
C ARG A 19 4.87 9.16 -7.70
N VAL A 20 5.79 8.91 -8.63
CA VAL A 20 6.83 9.88 -9.02
C VAL A 20 6.32 10.92 -10.02
N CYS A 21 5.53 10.49 -11.00
CA CYS A 21 5.07 11.34 -12.11
C CYS A 21 3.59 11.72 -11.99
N GLY A 22 2.92 11.31 -10.91
CA GLY A 22 1.50 11.58 -10.72
C GLY A 22 1.23 13.05 -10.40
N ASP A 23 0.38 13.69 -11.20
CA ASP A 23 -0.29 14.93 -10.77
C ASP A 23 -1.25 14.57 -9.62
N PRO A 24 -1.11 15.15 -8.42
CA PRO A 24 -2.02 14.89 -7.30
C PRO A 24 -3.50 15.13 -7.64
N ARG A 25 -3.78 15.99 -8.63
CA ARG A 25 -5.14 16.30 -9.11
C ARG A 25 -5.64 15.30 -10.15
N LYS A 26 -4.74 14.54 -10.78
CA LYS A 26 -5.03 13.58 -11.86
C LYS A 26 -4.20 12.31 -11.66
N SER A 27 -4.41 11.64 -10.53
CA SER A 27 -3.75 10.35 -10.27
C SER A 27 -4.06 9.35 -11.39
N LEU A 28 -3.03 8.61 -11.81
CA LEU A 28 -3.18 7.53 -12.79
C LEU A 28 -4.18 6.45 -12.30
N PHE A 29 -4.29 6.26 -10.98
CA PHE A 29 -5.26 5.35 -10.37
C PHE A 29 -6.71 5.78 -10.54
N HIS A 30 -6.98 7.08 -10.74
CA HIS A 30 -8.33 7.61 -10.96
C HIS A 30 -8.77 7.55 -12.44
N SER A 31 -7.93 7.08 -13.35
CA SER A 31 -8.26 7.06 -14.77
C SER A 31 -9.09 5.81 -15.15
N SER A 32 -10.30 6.02 -15.69
CA SER A 32 -11.17 4.94 -16.17
C SER A 32 -10.51 4.01 -17.20
N PRO A 33 -9.65 4.49 -18.13
CA PRO A 33 -8.91 3.61 -19.03
C PRO A 33 -7.97 2.65 -18.30
N SER A 34 -7.24 3.14 -17.29
CA SER A 34 -6.30 2.30 -16.52
C SER A 34 -7.05 1.27 -15.68
N MET A 35 -8.16 1.68 -15.04
CA MET A 35 -9.03 0.76 -14.30
C MET A 35 -9.54 -0.39 -15.19
N LYS A 36 -10.09 -0.08 -16.37
CA LYS A 36 -10.57 -1.09 -17.32
C LYS A 36 -9.44 -1.94 -17.88
N PHE A 37 -8.25 -1.36 -18.06
CA PHE A 37 -7.07 -2.10 -18.51
C PHE A 37 -6.63 -3.12 -17.46
N MET A 38 -6.43 -2.70 -16.21
CA MET A 38 -6.01 -3.59 -15.11
C MET A 38 -7.04 -4.67 -14.82
N LEU A 39 -8.34 -4.34 -14.83
CA LEU A 39 -9.40 -5.35 -14.69
C LEU A 39 -9.34 -6.42 -15.78
N ARG A 40 -9.07 -6.03 -17.04
CA ARG A 40 -8.91 -6.99 -18.13
C ARG A 40 -7.69 -7.89 -17.92
N GLN A 41 -6.61 -7.37 -17.34
CA GLN A 41 -5.45 -8.20 -16.99
C GLN A 41 -5.81 -9.21 -15.89
N VAL A 42 -6.50 -8.79 -14.83
CA VAL A 42 -6.97 -9.72 -13.78
C VAL A 42 -7.88 -10.80 -14.36
N LYS A 43 -8.87 -10.42 -15.19
CA LYS A 43 -9.74 -11.39 -15.87
C LYS A 43 -8.97 -12.34 -16.80
N ALA A 44 -7.91 -11.87 -17.46
CA ALA A 44 -7.09 -12.71 -18.33
C ALA A 44 -6.35 -13.79 -17.54
N ILE A 45 -5.77 -13.43 -16.39
CA ILE A 45 -5.13 -14.37 -15.46
C ILE A 45 -6.17 -15.37 -14.92
N ASP A 46 -7.30 -14.87 -14.41
CA ASP A 46 -8.35 -15.72 -13.84
C ASP A 46 -8.84 -16.77 -14.86
N TYR A 47 -8.96 -16.38 -16.14
CA TYR A 47 -9.34 -17.30 -17.20
C TYR A 47 -8.25 -18.34 -17.52
N SER A 48 -6.97 -17.93 -17.58
CA SER A 48 -5.88 -18.84 -17.94
C SER A 48 -5.58 -19.89 -16.86
N ILE A 49 -5.79 -19.58 -15.59
CA ILE A 49 -5.50 -20.50 -14.48
C ILE A 49 -6.62 -21.54 -14.27
N THR A 50 -7.86 -21.24 -14.69
CA THR A 50 -9.03 -22.11 -14.44
C THR A 50 -9.15 -23.35 -15.34
N GLU A 51 -8.09 -23.79 -16.01
CA GLU A 51 -8.12 -25.02 -16.81
C GLU A 51 -8.25 -26.27 -15.91
N ASP A 52 -9.36 -27.00 -16.08
CA ASP A 52 -9.70 -28.22 -15.35
C ASP A 52 -8.65 -29.33 -15.60
N PRO A 53 -7.99 -29.90 -14.58
CA PRO A 53 -7.01 -30.98 -14.76
C PRO A 53 -7.62 -32.29 -15.29
N SER A 54 -8.96 -32.39 -15.38
CA SER A 54 -9.69 -33.51 -15.99
C SER A 54 -10.14 -33.24 -17.44
N SER A 55 -9.87 -32.06 -17.99
CA SER A 55 -10.27 -31.72 -19.36
C SER A 55 -9.19 -32.17 -20.35
N THR A 56 -9.33 -33.37 -20.89
CA THR A 56 -8.56 -33.86 -22.06
C THR A 56 -8.82 -33.08 -23.35
N THR A 57 -9.75 -32.11 -23.32
CA THR A 57 -10.03 -31.21 -24.42
C THR A 57 -9.32 -29.88 -24.17
N THR A 58 -8.42 -29.50 -25.07
CA THR A 58 -7.82 -28.16 -25.23
C THR A 58 -8.86 -27.10 -25.63
N ASP A 59 -10.12 -27.30 -25.24
CA ASP A 59 -11.22 -26.38 -25.53
C ASP A 59 -11.66 -25.76 -24.21
N PRO A 60 -11.17 -24.55 -23.89
CA PRO A 60 -11.62 -23.84 -22.71
C PRO A 60 -13.12 -23.59 -22.85
N ARG A 61 -13.88 -23.87 -21.78
CA ARG A 61 -15.35 -23.89 -21.72
C ARG A 61 -16.01 -22.88 -22.68
N PRO A 62 -16.94 -23.31 -23.55
CA PRO A 62 -17.66 -22.40 -24.43
C PRO A 62 -18.65 -21.58 -23.60
N THR A 63 -18.19 -20.48 -23.01
CA THR A 63 -19.10 -19.45 -22.52
C THR A 63 -19.63 -18.71 -23.75
N PHE A 64 -20.94 -18.80 -24.01
CA PHE A 64 -21.66 -18.07 -25.06
C PHE A 64 -21.37 -16.55 -25.09
N PHE A 65 -20.83 -16.00 -24.00
CA PHE A 65 -20.23 -14.68 -23.90
C PHE A 65 -18.70 -14.81 -23.71
N ALA A 66 -17.96 -14.87 -24.80
CA ALA A 66 -16.50 -14.83 -24.75
C ALA A 66 -16.02 -13.38 -24.55
N GLU A 67 -16.17 -12.82 -23.35
CA GLU A 67 -15.33 -11.69 -22.93
C GLU A 67 -13.90 -12.21 -22.67
N ARG A 68 -13.24 -12.72 -23.72
CA ARG A 68 -11.83 -13.06 -23.67
C ARG A 68 -11.04 -11.77 -23.57
N ALA A 69 -10.45 -11.51 -22.41
CA ALA A 69 -9.35 -10.57 -22.35
C ALA A 69 -8.23 -11.14 -23.23
N SER A 70 -7.89 -10.44 -24.32
CA SER A 70 -6.94 -10.94 -25.31
C SER A 70 -5.55 -11.08 -24.68
N LEU A 71 -5.03 -12.31 -24.67
CA LEU A 71 -3.61 -12.54 -24.47
C LEU A 71 -2.85 -11.87 -25.61
N THR A 72 -1.84 -11.05 -25.28
CA THR A 72 -1.06 -10.31 -26.28
C THR A 72 0.41 -10.70 -26.29
N THR A 73 0.91 -11.29 -25.21
CA THR A 73 2.30 -11.78 -25.16
C THR A 73 2.42 -13.09 -25.92
N LYS A 74 3.41 -13.14 -26.82
CA LYS A 74 3.72 -14.28 -27.67
C LYS A 74 5.14 -14.73 -27.44
N ASP A 75 5.34 -16.03 -27.50
CA ASP A 75 6.67 -16.66 -27.47
C ASP A 75 7.40 -16.48 -28.83
N GLU A 76 8.69 -16.84 -28.89
CA GLU A 76 9.50 -16.82 -30.12
C GLU A 76 8.86 -17.63 -31.27
N SER A 77 8.08 -18.64 -30.92
CA SER A 77 7.31 -19.48 -31.84
C SER A 77 5.95 -18.87 -32.27
N GLY A 78 5.59 -17.69 -31.75
CA GLY A 78 4.33 -16.99 -32.05
C GLY A 78 3.11 -17.46 -31.25
N ASN A 79 3.27 -18.43 -30.35
CA ASN A 79 2.22 -18.96 -29.47
C ASN A 79 1.92 -18.01 -28.32
N LEU A 80 0.66 -17.96 -27.87
CA LEU A 80 0.25 -17.12 -26.74
C LEU A 80 0.75 -17.72 -25.42
N ILE A 81 1.28 -16.87 -24.54
CA ILE A 81 1.75 -17.28 -23.22
C ILE A 81 0.62 -17.08 -22.20
N PRO A 82 0.04 -18.14 -21.61
CA PRO A 82 -0.93 -18.03 -20.52
C PRO A 82 -0.24 -17.60 -19.22
N ALA A 83 -1.01 -17.06 -18.27
CA ALA A 83 -0.48 -16.85 -16.92
C ALA A 83 -0.46 -18.18 -16.17
N GLU A 84 0.67 -18.48 -15.53
CA GLU A 84 0.88 -19.68 -14.72
C GLU A 84 0.23 -19.55 -13.34
N ASP A 85 0.46 -18.41 -12.68
CA ASP A 85 0.02 -18.14 -11.31
C ASP A 85 -0.65 -16.77 -11.16
N MET A 86 -1.37 -16.61 -10.06
CA MET A 86 -1.94 -15.33 -9.66
C MET A 86 -0.84 -14.34 -9.24
N ASP A 87 -0.87 -13.12 -9.78
CA ASP A 87 0.10 -12.08 -9.44
C ASP A 87 -0.41 -11.19 -8.28
N VAL A 88 0.28 -11.24 -7.14
CA VAL A 88 -0.01 -10.41 -5.94
C VAL A 88 0.06 -8.92 -6.26
N SER A 89 1.07 -8.48 -7.01
CA SER A 89 1.27 -7.07 -7.35
C SER A 89 0.13 -6.54 -8.23
N LEU A 90 -0.37 -7.35 -9.17
CA LEU A 90 -1.53 -6.98 -9.98
C LEU A 90 -2.80 -6.87 -9.14
N LEU A 91 -3.05 -7.84 -8.25
CA LEU A 91 -4.22 -7.82 -7.36
C LEU A 91 -4.21 -6.60 -6.45
N VAL A 92 -3.05 -6.33 -5.82
CA VAL A 92 -2.86 -5.16 -4.95
C VAL A 92 -3.03 -3.87 -5.73
N LEU A 93 -2.39 -3.76 -6.90
CA LEU A 93 -2.50 -2.58 -7.76
C LEU A 93 -3.94 -2.29 -8.16
N TYR A 94 -4.69 -3.32 -8.58
CA TYR A 94 -6.10 -3.15 -8.94
C TYR A 94 -6.97 -2.83 -7.72
N GLY A 95 -6.67 -3.45 -6.57
CA GLY A 95 -7.28 -3.09 -5.29
C GLY A 95 -7.07 -1.61 -4.94
N HIS A 96 -5.85 -1.07 -5.11
CA HIS A 96 -5.57 0.35 -4.88
C HIS A 96 -6.27 1.29 -5.86
N ILE A 97 -6.45 0.88 -7.12
CA ILE A 97 -7.27 1.63 -8.10
C ILE A 97 -8.72 1.75 -7.62
N LEU A 98 -9.31 0.66 -7.13
CA LEU A 98 -10.68 0.65 -6.60
C LEU A 98 -10.78 1.43 -5.29
N TYR A 99 -9.78 1.28 -4.43
CA TYR A 99 -9.66 2.00 -3.16
C TYR A 99 -9.58 3.51 -3.37
N ALA A 100 -8.78 3.98 -4.35
CA ALA A 100 -8.73 5.38 -4.75
C ALA A 100 -10.11 5.87 -5.23
N GLY A 101 -10.85 5.03 -5.97
CA GLY A 101 -12.25 5.24 -6.31
C GLY A 101 -13.24 5.20 -5.13
N ASN A 102 -12.75 5.15 -3.88
CA ASN A 102 -13.51 4.96 -2.64
C ASN A 102 -14.36 3.67 -2.62
N SER A 103 -14.07 2.69 -3.47
CA SER A 103 -14.82 1.43 -3.55
C SER A 103 -14.22 0.38 -2.61
N PHE A 104 -14.20 0.68 -1.31
CA PHE A 104 -13.47 -0.11 -0.30
C PHE A 104 -13.89 -1.58 -0.24
N THR A 105 -15.19 -1.89 -0.32
CA THR A 105 -15.68 -3.27 -0.33
C THR A 105 -15.19 -4.05 -1.55
N ASN A 106 -15.16 -3.41 -2.72
CA ASN A 106 -14.63 -4.04 -3.93
C ASN A 106 -13.11 -4.20 -3.85
N ALA A 107 -12.40 -3.20 -3.31
CA ALA A 107 -10.96 -3.28 -3.09
C ALA A 107 -10.59 -4.43 -2.14
N LEU A 108 -11.36 -4.62 -1.05
CA LEU A 108 -11.19 -5.72 -0.10
C LEU A 108 -11.23 -7.09 -0.78
N ASN A 109 -12.10 -7.30 -1.77
CA ASN A 109 -12.13 -8.57 -2.51
C ASN A 109 -10.79 -8.90 -3.18
N TYR A 110 -10.07 -7.89 -3.69
CA TYR A 110 -8.76 -8.11 -4.33
C TYR A 110 -7.62 -8.17 -3.31
N PHE A 111 -7.68 -7.36 -2.25
CA PHE A 111 -6.68 -7.43 -1.19
C PHE A 111 -6.74 -8.75 -0.42
N LEU A 112 -7.93 -9.31 -0.18
CA LEU A 112 -8.08 -10.62 0.46
C LEU A 112 -7.58 -11.76 -0.44
N ARG A 113 -7.75 -11.64 -1.76
CA ARG A 113 -7.11 -12.56 -2.72
C ARG A 113 -5.58 -12.46 -2.65
N ALA A 114 -5.04 -11.25 -2.58
CA ALA A 114 -3.60 -11.05 -2.40
C ALA A 114 -3.11 -11.61 -1.06
N TYR A 115 -3.86 -11.41 0.02
CA TYR A 115 -3.56 -11.93 1.36
C TYR A 115 -3.55 -13.47 1.41
N ALA A 116 -4.42 -14.13 0.65
CA ALA A 116 -4.40 -15.58 0.55
C ALA A 116 -3.12 -16.14 -0.12
N LEU A 117 -2.45 -15.34 -0.94
CA LEU A 117 -1.20 -15.70 -1.62
C LEU A 117 0.03 -15.29 -0.80
N ASP A 118 -0.01 -14.11 -0.18
CA ASP A 118 1.10 -13.52 0.59
C ASP A 118 0.56 -12.87 1.88
N PRO A 119 0.32 -13.67 2.95
CA PRO A 119 -0.34 -13.20 4.16
C PRO A 119 0.54 -12.33 5.05
N GLU A 120 1.86 -12.41 4.90
CA GLU A 120 2.83 -11.62 5.66
C GLU A 120 3.24 -10.35 4.94
N ASN A 121 2.62 -10.01 3.81
CA ASN A 121 2.94 -8.77 3.09
C ASN A 121 2.45 -7.53 3.85
N PRO A 122 3.33 -6.62 4.32
CA PRO A 122 2.92 -5.45 5.09
C PRO A 122 1.99 -4.52 4.30
N ALA A 123 2.23 -4.36 3.00
CA ALA A 123 1.42 -3.48 2.16
C ALA A 123 0.00 -4.03 1.98
N VAL A 124 -0.16 -5.36 1.86
CA VAL A 124 -1.48 -6.00 1.79
C VAL A 124 -2.23 -5.84 3.11
N LEU A 125 -1.59 -6.17 4.24
CA LEU A 125 -2.16 -6.05 5.58
C LEU A 125 -2.64 -4.63 5.88
N LEU A 126 -1.77 -3.64 5.62
CA LEU A 126 -2.09 -2.22 5.78
C LEU A 126 -3.28 -1.82 4.89
N SER A 127 -3.30 -2.26 3.63
CA SER A 127 -4.36 -1.94 2.68
C SER A 127 -5.72 -2.52 3.09
N ILE A 128 -5.74 -3.73 3.64
CA ILE A 128 -6.96 -4.34 4.20
C ILE A 128 -7.43 -3.56 5.44
N GLY A 129 -6.52 -3.30 6.37
CA GLY A 129 -6.82 -2.57 7.60
C GLY A 129 -7.45 -1.21 7.32
N LEU A 130 -6.81 -0.43 6.43
CA LEU A 130 -7.31 0.89 6.03
C LEU A 130 -8.61 0.80 5.22
N SER A 131 -8.82 -0.23 4.39
CA SER A 131 -10.08 -0.40 3.66
C SER A 131 -11.27 -0.58 4.59
N TYR A 132 -11.14 -1.38 5.64
CA TYR A 132 -12.18 -1.53 6.66
C TYR A 132 -12.41 -0.22 7.44
N ILE A 133 -11.34 0.44 7.89
CA ILE A 133 -11.44 1.69 8.64
C ILE A 133 -12.10 2.78 7.78
N HIS A 134 -11.63 3.01 6.56
CA HIS A 134 -12.24 4.00 5.66
C HIS A 134 -13.67 3.65 5.27
N HIS A 135 -13.99 2.37 5.11
CA HIS A 135 -15.37 1.95 4.89
C HIS A 135 -16.26 2.32 6.08
N SER A 136 -15.79 2.14 7.32
CA SER A 136 -16.53 2.52 8.52
C SER A 136 -16.85 4.02 8.60
N LEU A 137 -16.02 4.87 7.98
CA LEU A 137 -16.21 6.32 7.93
C LEU A 137 -17.19 6.77 6.84
N LYS A 138 -17.59 5.88 5.92
CA LYS A 138 -18.63 6.20 4.93
C LYS A 138 -20.00 6.32 5.58
N ARG A 139 -20.85 7.18 5.00
CA ARG A 139 -22.25 7.35 5.42
C ARG A 139 -23.06 6.05 5.36
N GLN A 140 -22.80 5.20 4.36
CA GLN A 140 -23.51 3.95 4.08
C GLN A 140 -22.84 2.71 4.72
N SER A 141 -22.11 2.88 5.82
CA SER A 141 -21.57 1.74 6.57
C SER A 141 -22.63 1.18 7.50
N ASP A 142 -22.77 -0.14 7.51
CA ASP A 142 -23.74 -0.83 8.37
C ASP A 142 -23.26 -0.82 9.83
N ASN A 143 -22.35 -1.74 10.19
CA ASN A 143 -21.80 -1.85 11.54
C ASN A 143 -20.40 -1.22 11.61
N ARG A 144 -20.36 0.09 11.89
CA ARG A 144 -19.12 0.89 11.95
C ARG A 144 -18.12 0.36 12.97
N HIS A 145 -18.58 0.03 14.16
CA HIS A 145 -17.71 -0.47 15.23
C HIS A 145 -17.08 -1.81 14.84
N TYR A 146 -17.85 -2.70 14.24
CA TYR A 146 -17.33 -3.97 13.75
C TYR A 146 -16.29 -3.79 12.64
N LEU A 147 -16.54 -2.90 11.67
CA LEU A 147 -15.57 -2.58 10.63
C LEU A 147 -14.29 -1.98 11.20
N ILE A 148 -14.38 -1.08 12.19
CA ILE A 148 -13.21 -0.54 12.87
C ILE A 148 -12.43 -1.66 13.57
N MET A 149 -13.10 -2.57 14.28
CA MET A 149 -12.44 -3.71 14.92
C MET A 149 -11.72 -4.60 13.91
N GLN A 150 -12.37 -4.94 12.78
CA GLN A 150 -11.74 -5.73 11.71
C GLN A 150 -10.51 -5.02 11.14
N GLY A 151 -10.62 -3.72 10.88
CA GLY A 151 -9.50 -2.93 10.37
C GLY A 151 -8.33 -2.87 11.35
N LEU A 152 -8.63 -2.66 12.64
CA LEU A 152 -7.61 -2.65 13.70
C LEU A 152 -6.94 -4.02 13.88
N SER A 153 -7.65 -5.13 13.71
CA SER A 153 -7.04 -6.47 13.74
C SER A 153 -5.96 -6.61 12.66
N PHE A 154 -6.24 -6.19 11.42
CA PHE A 154 -5.24 -6.19 10.34
C PHE A 154 -4.11 -5.19 10.57
N MET A 155 -4.38 -4.04 11.20
CA MET A 155 -3.31 -3.10 11.61
C MET A 155 -2.37 -3.73 12.64
N GLN A 156 -2.88 -4.56 13.56
CA GLN A 156 -2.04 -5.27 14.54
C GLN A 156 -1.20 -6.36 13.86
N GLU A 157 -1.75 -7.10 12.91
CA GLU A 157 -0.96 -8.06 12.12
C GLU A 157 0.13 -7.33 11.31
N TYR A 158 -0.19 -6.19 10.70
CA TYR A 158 0.78 -5.33 10.03
C TYR A 158 1.93 -4.93 10.97
N ARG A 159 1.61 -4.51 12.21
CA ARG A 159 2.62 -4.22 13.24
C ARG A 159 3.47 -5.44 13.57
N ARG A 160 2.86 -6.60 13.81
CA ARG A 160 3.57 -7.85 14.14
C ARG A 160 4.59 -8.22 13.07
N VAL A 161 4.22 -8.10 11.79
CA VAL A 161 5.13 -8.37 10.68
C VAL A 161 6.28 -7.36 10.64
N ARG A 162 5.99 -6.06 10.79
CA ARG A 162 7.01 -4.99 10.77
C ARG A 162 7.94 -5.02 11.97
N GLU A 163 7.48 -5.45 13.14
CA GLU A 163 8.31 -5.59 14.35
C GLU A 163 9.43 -6.63 14.16
N ASN A 164 9.21 -7.64 13.32
CA ASN A 164 10.22 -8.63 12.96
C ASN A 164 11.32 -8.06 12.04
N SER A 165 11.11 -6.90 11.42
CA SER A 165 12.13 -6.28 10.59
C SER A 165 13.26 -5.69 11.43
N SER A 166 14.50 -5.89 10.96
CA SER A 166 15.69 -5.30 11.55
C SER A 166 15.84 -3.81 11.22
N VAL A 167 15.00 -3.28 10.32
CA VAL A 167 15.07 -1.91 9.82
C VAL A 167 14.33 -0.96 10.76
N PRO A 168 15.02 -0.04 11.48
CA PRO A 168 14.37 0.85 12.44
C PRO A 168 13.33 1.78 11.80
N GLN A 169 13.50 2.13 10.53
CA GLN A 169 12.56 2.96 9.75
C GLN A 169 11.18 2.29 9.63
N GLU A 170 11.14 0.96 9.53
CA GLU A 170 9.87 0.23 9.49
C GLU A 170 9.12 0.32 10.83
N ARG A 171 9.84 0.39 11.95
CA ARG A 171 9.22 0.61 13.27
C ARG A 171 8.65 2.03 13.37
N GLN A 172 9.39 3.01 12.84
CA GLN A 172 8.91 4.39 12.75
C GLN A 172 7.65 4.50 11.87
N GLU A 173 7.63 3.82 10.73
CA GLU A 173 6.48 3.72 9.82
C GLU A 173 5.23 3.22 10.56
N VAL A 174 5.38 2.17 11.37
CA VAL A 174 4.27 1.59 12.15
C VAL A 174 3.68 2.60 13.13
N GLU A 175 4.51 3.28 13.92
CA GLU A 175 4.02 4.27 14.89
C GLU A 175 3.31 5.44 14.20
N PHE A 176 3.88 5.92 13.09
CA PHE A 176 3.24 6.95 12.28
C PHE A 176 1.89 6.51 11.72
N ASN A 177 1.81 5.31 11.12
CA ASN A 177 0.59 4.79 10.53
C ASN A 177 -0.52 4.54 11.56
N PHE A 178 -0.18 4.02 12.75
CA PHE A 178 -1.14 3.89 13.84
C PHE A 178 -1.62 5.25 14.35
N ALA A 179 -0.71 6.21 14.52
CA ALA A 179 -1.08 7.58 14.91
C ALA A 179 -2.05 8.21 13.91
N ARG A 180 -1.82 8.02 12.59
CA ARG A 180 -2.74 8.45 11.53
C ARG A 180 -4.12 7.80 11.65
N VAL A 181 -4.20 6.50 11.95
CA VAL A 181 -5.47 5.80 12.18
C VAL A 181 -6.19 6.37 13.40
N TRP A 182 -5.50 6.57 14.52
CA TRP A 182 -6.11 7.15 15.72
C TRP A 182 -6.62 8.57 15.49
N HIS A 183 -5.82 9.38 14.79
CA HIS A 183 -6.20 10.74 14.41
C HIS A 183 -7.47 10.72 13.56
N MET A 184 -7.54 9.85 12.55
CA MET A 184 -8.70 9.71 11.67
C MET A 184 -9.97 9.27 12.39
N LEU A 185 -9.83 8.42 13.42
CA LEU A 185 -10.93 7.99 14.27
C LEU A 185 -11.32 9.02 15.35
N GLY A 186 -10.65 10.18 15.40
CA GLY A 186 -10.89 11.23 16.38
C GLY A 186 -10.31 10.97 17.78
N LEU A 187 -9.43 9.97 17.92
CA LEU A 187 -8.80 9.58 19.19
C LEU A 187 -7.47 10.35 19.38
N ALA A 188 -7.59 11.67 19.55
CA ALA A 188 -6.46 12.60 19.57
C ALA A 188 -5.36 12.23 20.58
N HIS A 189 -5.72 11.82 21.81
CA HIS A 189 -4.74 11.45 22.83
C HIS A 189 -3.85 10.25 22.44
N LEU A 190 -4.40 9.28 21.70
CA LEU A 190 -3.60 8.15 21.17
C LEU A 190 -2.75 8.59 19.97
N ALA A 191 -3.31 9.46 19.14
CA ALA A 191 -2.59 10.00 17.98
C ALA A 191 -1.35 10.79 18.42
N VAL A 192 -1.49 11.69 19.41
CA VAL A 192 -0.38 12.46 19.98
C VAL A 192 0.74 11.53 20.44
N ARG A 193 0.41 10.54 21.27
CA ARG A 193 1.40 9.57 21.78
C ARG A 193 2.12 8.82 20.65
N GLY A 194 1.40 8.40 19.61
CA GLY A 194 2.00 7.71 18.47
C GLY A 194 2.92 8.61 17.64
N TYR A 195 2.54 9.88 17.41
CA TYR A 195 3.42 10.82 16.71
C TYR A 195 4.65 11.20 17.53
N GLU A 196 4.52 11.38 18.85
CA GLU A 196 5.67 11.60 19.74
C GLU A 196 6.64 10.42 19.68
N ARG A 197 6.13 9.19 19.73
CA ARG A 197 6.96 7.99 19.56
C ARG A 197 7.67 7.95 18.21
N CYS A 198 7.00 8.35 17.14
CA CYS A 198 7.59 8.48 15.81
C CYS A 198 8.74 9.50 15.77
N LEU A 199 8.63 10.61 16.51
CA LEU A 199 9.69 11.63 16.62
C LEU A 199 10.88 11.14 17.46
N GLU A 200 10.63 10.37 18.53
CA GLU A 200 11.70 9.75 19.33
C GLU A 200 12.53 8.78 18.47
N LEU A 201 11.87 7.93 17.69
CA LEU A 201 12.52 6.95 16.80
C LEU A 201 13.36 7.62 15.70
N SER A 202 12.99 8.83 15.25
CA SER A 202 13.83 9.59 14.30
C SER A 202 15.21 9.90 14.88
N GLY A 203 15.27 10.25 16.17
CA GLY A 203 16.54 10.49 16.87
C GLY A 203 17.44 9.23 16.91
N GLU A 204 16.84 8.07 17.14
CA GLU A 204 17.54 6.77 17.10
C GLU A 204 18.07 6.46 15.69
N ILE A 205 17.23 6.63 14.66
CA ILE A 205 17.60 6.41 13.24
C ILE A 205 18.76 7.33 12.82
N GLN A 206 18.72 8.60 13.23
CA GLN A 206 19.79 9.56 12.91
C GLN A 206 21.10 9.19 13.60
N ALA A 207 21.06 8.74 14.86
CA ALA A 207 22.25 8.30 15.59
C ALA A 207 22.87 7.02 14.98
N GLU A 208 22.05 6.07 14.54
CA GLU A 208 22.52 4.88 13.83
C GLU A 208 23.13 5.21 12.48
N LYS A 209 22.51 6.09 11.70
CA LYS A 209 23.08 6.61 10.43
C LYS A 209 24.45 7.26 10.66
N GLN A 210 24.61 8.05 11.71
CA GLN A 210 25.90 8.67 12.04
C GLN A 210 26.95 7.59 12.35
N LYS A 211 26.62 6.56 13.14
CA LYS A 211 27.54 5.45 13.42
C LYS A 211 27.93 4.68 12.15
N GLU A 212 26.98 4.43 11.26
CA GLU A 212 27.26 3.77 9.98
C GLU A 212 28.13 4.62 9.06
N GLN A 213 27.91 5.93 9.01
CA GLN A 213 28.74 6.85 8.22
C GLN A 213 30.17 6.92 8.74
N LEU A 214 30.39 6.85 10.06
CA LEU A 214 31.73 6.75 10.63
C LEU A 214 32.42 5.41 10.31
N GLN A 215 31.65 4.34 10.06
CA GLN A 215 32.19 3.01 9.72
C GLN A 215 32.41 2.80 8.21
N LYS A 216 31.66 3.49 7.34
CA LYS A 216 31.71 3.35 5.86
C LYS A 216 32.71 4.28 5.17
N VAL A 217 33.64 4.92 5.88
CA VAL A 217 34.63 5.86 5.31
C VAL A 217 35.57 5.20 4.27
N ASP A 218 35.65 3.88 4.21
CA ASP A 218 36.52 3.15 3.28
C ASP A 218 35.89 2.71 1.94
N ASP A 219 34.57 2.83 1.72
CA ASP A 219 33.91 2.41 0.48
C ASP A 219 33.13 3.54 -0.20
N LYS A 220 33.74 4.16 -1.22
CA LYS A 220 33.25 5.36 -1.92
C LYS A 220 32.08 5.16 -2.89
N ASN A 221 31.40 4.00 -2.88
CA ASN A 221 30.34 3.67 -3.85
C ASN A 221 29.02 3.23 -3.20
N GLY A 222 28.65 3.81 -2.06
CA GLY A 222 27.31 3.67 -1.51
C GLY A 222 26.41 4.81 -1.98
N ASP A 223 25.56 4.56 -2.99
CA ASP A 223 24.43 5.43 -3.28
C ASP A 223 23.64 5.59 -1.98
N GLY A 224 23.65 6.79 -1.41
CA GLY A 224 23.03 7.06 -0.13
C GLY A 224 21.52 6.93 -0.29
N ALA A 225 20.98 5.74 -0.04
CA ALA A 225 19.55 5.51 0.00
C ALA A 225 18.95 6.59 0.89
N CYS A 226 18.15 7.48 0.28
CA CYS A 226 17.45 8.54 0.97
C CYS A 226 16.47 7.87 1.92
N ALA A 227 16.94 7.55 3.12
CA ALA A 227 16.17 6.81 4.10
C ALA A 227 15.02 7.71 4.55
N GLU A 228 13.82 7.36 4.10
CA GLU A 228 12.57 8.02 4.45
C GLU A 228 12.47 8.16 5.98
N ASP A 229 12.19 9.38 6.44
CA ASP A 229 12.00 9.71 7.86
C ASP A 229 10.63 10.39 7.99
N TYR A 230 9.74 9.79 8.77
CA TYR A 230 8.37 10.27 8.96
C TYR A 230 8.28 11.40 10.01
N ALA A 231 9.40 11.89 10.54
CA ALA A 231 9.41 12.90 11.59
C ALA A 231 8.75 14.21 11.17
N ARG A 232 8.96 14.67 9.94
CA ARG A 232 8.38 15.94 9.47
C ARG A 232 6.87 15.84 9.34
N GLU A 233 6.37 14.73 8.80
CA GLU A 233 4.96 14.44 8.67
C GLU A 233 4.29 14.27 10.04
N ALA A 234 4.96 13.60 10.99
CA ALA A 234 4.49 13.45 12.36
C ALA A 234 4.44 14.80 13.10
N ALA A 235 5.48 15.62 12.97
CA ALA A 235 5.54 16.95 13.55
C ALA A 235 4.45 17.87 13.00
N TYR A 236 4.19 17.82 11.70
CA TYR A 236 3.09 18.58 11.09
C TYR A 236 1.73 18.12 11.62
N ALA A 237 1.51 16.81 11.73
CA ALA A 237 0.27 16.28 12.30
C ALA A 237 0.07 16.68 13.77
N LEU A 238 1.13 16.67 14.59
CA LEU A 238 1.13 17.16 15.97
C LEU A 238 0.84 18.65 16.08
N GLN A 239 1.48 19.46 15.24
CA GLN A 239 1.21 20.90 15.17
C GLN A 239 -0.28 21.17 14.92
N CYS A 240 -0.90 20.45 13.97
CA CYS A 240 -2.33 20.57 13.70
C CYS A 240 -3.17 20.18 14.92
N LEU A 241 -2.85 19.06 15.59
CA LEU A 241 -3.57 18.61 16.79
C LEU A 241 -3.48 19.63 17.93
N TYR A 242 -2.28 20.13 18.24
CA TYR A 242 -2.08 21.14 19.28
C TYR A 242 -2.76 22.46 18.94
N SER A 243 -2.69 22.90 17.68
CA SER A 243 -3.38 24.11 17.24
C SER A 243 -4.90 23.99 17.35
N LEU A 244 -5.47 22.83 17.02
CA LEU A 244 -6.91 22.56 17.15
C LEU A 244 -7.33 22.41 18.62
N GLY A 245 -6.44 21.88 19.47
CA GLY A 245 -6.64 21.77 20.91
C GLY A 245 -6.49 23.11 21.68
N GLY A 246 -5.98 24.16 21.03
CA GLY A 246 -5.73 25.46 21.66
C GLY A 246 -4.36 25.59 22.34
N GLU A 247 -3.51 24.57 22.27
CA GLU A 247 -2.15 24.55 22.83
C GLU A 247 -1.13 25.18 21.87
N VAL A 248 -1.29 26.48 21.62
CA VAL A 248 -0.48 27.22 20.64
C VAL A 248 1.02 27.22 20.98
N GLU A 249 1.37 27.21 22.27
CA GLU A 249 2.77 27.17 22.71
C GLU A 249 3.45 25.86 22.32
N MET A 250 2.76 24.72 22.47
CA MET A 250 3.28 23.40 22.08
C MET A 250 3.37 23.29 20.56
N ALA A 251 2.36 23.78 19.83
CA ALA A 251 2.40 23.84 18.37
C ALA A 251 3.62 24.65 17.86
N LYS A 252 3.91 25.79 18.50
CA LYS A 252 5.07 26.62 18.17
C LYS A 252 6.39 25.88 18.43
N LYS A 253 6.54 25.24 19.61
CA LYS A 253 7.74 24.45 19.97
C LYS A 253 8.01 23.33 18.97
N ILE A 254 6.97 22.59 18.56
CA ILE A 254 7.10 21.52 17.56
C ILE A 254 7.51 22.08 16.20
N THR A 255 6.91 23.19 15.79
CA THR A 255 7.23 23.85 14.52
C THR A 255 8.69 24.29 14.48
N GLU A 256 9.14 25.01 15.53
CA GLU A 256 10.52 25.51 15.64
C GLU A 256 11.57 24.39 15.64
N LYS A 257 11.23 23.23 16.24
CA LYS A 257 12.17 22.12 16.36
C LYS A 257 12.27 21.26 15.09
N TRP A 258 11.15 21.01 14.40
CA TRP A 258 11.10 19.96 13.36
C TRP A 258 10.70 20.45 11.96
N LEU A 259 10.06 21.62 11.85
CA LEU A 259 9.45 22.10 10.60
C LEU A 259 10.15 23.32 10.01
N VAL A 260 11.18 23.86 10.68
CA VAL A 260 12.04 24.92 10.14
C VAL A 260 13.05 24.31 9.16
N ILE A 261 13.22 24.95 8.01
CA ILE A 261 14.14 24.55 6.92
C ILE A 261 15.53 25.12 7.16
#